data_AF-A0A7C5GD05-F1
#
_entry.id   AF-A0A7C5GD05-F1
#
_cell.length_a   1.000
_cell.length_b   1.000
_cell.length_c   1.000
_cell.angle_alpha   90.00
_cell.angle_beta   90.00
_cell.angle_gamma   90.00
#
_symmetry.space_group_name_H-M   'P 1'
#
loop_
_entity.id
_entity.type
_entity.pdbx_description
1 polymer ?
#
loop_
_entity_poly.entity_id
_entity_poly.type
_entity_poly.pdbx_seq_one_letter_code
_entity_poly.pdbx_strand_id
1 'polypeptide(L)'
;MARIVLSLGLVLGLSACSGGNLNLNPLNWLSKPGEADYVALEPSEGWDYSRDRRILIDQVTALRIERTTAGVIVHATGLPPRLGYWDAQLVPLNDGDPVNGVMSYEFRIAT
;
A
#
# COMPACT_ATOMS: atom_id res chain seq x y z
N MET A 1 -28.22 -0.94 -55.95
CA MET A 1 -28.51 -0.19 -54.71
C MET A 1 -28.75 -1.10 -53.52
N ALA A 2 -29.64 -2.10 -53.58
CA ALA A 2 -29.92 -3.01 -52.46
C ALA A 2 -28.67 -3.68 -51.86
N ARG A 3 -27.73 -4.14 -52.70
CA ARG A 3 -26.45 -4.74 -52.25
C ARG A 3 -25.57 -3.79 -51.43
N ILE A 4 -25.57 -2.50 -51.76
CA ILE A 4 -24.79 -1.47 -51.05
C ILE A 4 -25.45 -1.16 -49.71
N VAL A 5 -26.78 -1.08 -49.67
CA VAL A 5 -27.54 -0.88 -48.43
C VAL A 5 -27.33 -2.06 -47.47
N LEU A 6 -27.31 -3.29 -48.00
CA LEU A 6 -27.16 -4.50 -47.21
C LEU A 6 -25.74 -4.65 -46.64
N SER A 7 -24.72 -4.28 -47.44
CA SER A 7 -23.33 -4.27 -46.97
C SER A 7 -23.07 -3.14 -45.96
N LEU A 8 -23.64 -1.95 -46.16
CA LEU A 8 -23.52 -0.83 -45.22
C LEU A 8 -24.20 -1.13 -43.88
N GLY A 9 -25.40 -1.74 -43.90
CA GLY A 9 -26.11 -2.16 -42.70
C GLY A 9 -25.34 -3.22 -41.89
N LEU A 10 -24.66 -4.15 -42.59
CA LEU A 10 -23.86 -5.18 -41.94
C LEU A 10 -22.63 -4.58 -41.22
N VAL A 11 -21.92 -3.65 -41.85
CA VAL A 11 -20.73 -3.00 -41.26
C VAL A 11 -21.09 -2.15 -40.04
N LEU A 12 -22.22 -1.43 -40.09
CA LEU A 12 -22.72 -0.64 -38.96
C LEU A 12 -23.21 -1.52 -37.80
N GLY A 13 -23.79 -2.68 -38.09
CA GLY A 13 -24.21 -3.64 -37.06
C GLY A 13 -23.03 -4.28 -36.31
N LEU A 14 -21.93 -4.55 -37.01
CA LEU A 14 -20.72 -5.16 -36.43
C LEU A 14 -19.94 -4.20 -35.50
N SER A 15 -19.96 -2.88 -35.74
CA SER A 15 -19.28 -1.89 -34.88
C SER A 15 -20.05 -1.55 -33.60
N ALA A 16 -21.35 -1.84 -33.54
CA ALA A 16 -22.20 -1.53 -32.39
C ALA A 16 -21.98 -2.45 -31.16
N CYS A 17 -21.30 -3.59 -31.33
CA CYS A 17 -21.03 -4.56 -30.26
C CYS A 17 -19.62 -4.48 -29.64
N SER A 18 -18.89 -3.36 -29.81
CA SER A 18 -17.67 -3.16 -29.01
C SER A 18 -18.08 -2.87 -27.56
N GLY A 19 -17.86 -3.83 -26.66
CA GLY A 19 -18.26 -3.80 -25.24
C GLY A 19 -17.54 -2.76 -24.37
N GLY A 20 -17.31 -1.56 -24.90
CA GLY A 20 -16.88 -0.41 -24.12
C GLY A 20 -18.08 0.24 -23.45
N ASN A 21 -17.90 0.70 -22.21
CA ASN A 21 -18.86 1.52 -21.48
C ASN A 21 -19.16 2.82 -22.25
N LEU A 22 -20.06 2.76 -23.22
CA LEU A 22 -20.56 3.91 -23.95
C LEU A 22 -21.39 4.74 -22.97
N ASN A 23 -20.81 5.82 -22.46
CA ASN A 23 -21.53 6.80 -21.68
C ASN A 23 -22.47 7.56 -22.63
N LEU A 24 -23.70 7.04 -22.79
CA LEU A 24 -24.73 7.54 -23.71
C LEU A 24 -25.37 8.87 -23.27
N ASN A 25 -24.77 9.57 -22.29
CA ASN A 25 -25.27 10.86 -21.84
C ASN A 25 -24.71 11.99 -22.73
N PRO A 26 -25.54 12.63 -23.57
CA PRO A 26 -25.08 13.69 -24.45
C PRO A 26 -24.53 14.91 -23.70
N LEU A 27 -24.92 15.12 -22.45
CA LEU A 27 -24.41 16.22 -21.63
C LEU A 27 -22.95 16.00 -21.19
N ASN A 28 -22.50 14.75 -21.06
CA ASN A 28 -21.11 14.43 -20.71
C ASN A 28 -20.14 14.65 -21.88
N TRP A 29 -20.60 14.65 -23.14
CA TRP A 29 -19.76 14.86 -24.32
C TRP A 29 -19.43 16.33 -24.59
N LEU A 30 -20.33 17.23 -24.16
CA LEU A 30 -20.15 18.69 -24.29
C LEU A 30 -19.64 19.33 -23.00
N SER A 31 -19.59 18.57 -21.91
CA SER A 31 -18.82 18.96 -20.75
C SER A 31 -17.35 18.95 -21.16
N LYS A 32 -16.55 19.94 -20.72
CA LYS A 32 -15.10 19.72 -20.59
C LYS A 32 -14.95 18.36 -19.91
N PRO A 33 -13.99 17.50 -20.29
CA PRO A 33 -13.67 16.37 -19.46
C PRO A 33 -13.61 16.96 -18.06
N GLY A 34 -14.56 16.58 -17.20
CA GLY A 34 -14.36 16.82 -15.80
C GLY A 34 -12.99 16.23 -15.60
N GLU A 35 -12.04 17.06 -15.13
CA GLU A 35 -10.97 16.56 -14.31
C GLU A 35 -11.65 15.45 -13.52
N ALA A 36 -11.49 14.20 -13.97
CA ALA A 36 -11.96 13.09 -13.17
C ALA A 36 -11.12 13.36 -11.96
N ASP A 37 -11.77 13.84 -10.90
CA ASP A 37 -11.11 14.33 -9.72
C ASP A 37 -10.47 13.07 -9.17
N TYR A 38 -9.28 12.78 -9.70
CA TYR A 38 -8.36 11.80 -9.21
C TYR A 38 -7.92 12.50 -7.94
N VAL A 39 -8.80 12.45 -6.94
CA VAL A 39 -8.47 12.82 -5.59
C VAL A 39 -7.37 11.84 -5.27
N ALA A 40 -6.13 12.31 -5.39
CA ALA A 40 -4.99 11.57 -4.92
C ALA A 40 -5.34 11.22 -3.47
N LEU A 41 -5.30 9.93 -3.15
CA LEU A 41 -5.51 9.48 -1.76
C LEU A 41 -4.42 10.02 -0.82
N GLU A 42 -3.43 10.71 -1.37
CA GLU A 42 -2.44 11.48 -0.64
C GLU A 42 -3.09 12.76 -0.08
N PRO A 43 -3.02 12.98 1.25
CA PRO A 43 -3.45 14.24 1.84
C PRO A 43 -2.69 15.43 1.24
N SER A 44 -3.31 16.61 1.21
CA SER A 44 -2.68 17.85 0.71
C SER A 44 -1.37 18.21 1.43
N GLU A 45 -1.27 17.82 2.69
CA GLU A 45 -0.09 18.02 3.54
C GLU A 45 0.94 16.87 3.45
N GLY A 46 0.70 15.88 2.59
CA GLY A 46 1.48 14.66 2.49
C GLY A 46 1.21 13.67 3.63
N TRP A 47 1.97 12.57 3.64
CA TRP A 47 1.90 11.58 4.71
C TRP A 47 2.74 12.00 5.92
N ASP A 48 2.15 11.93 7.11
CA ASP A 48 2.92 12.05 8.35
C ASP A 48 3.85 10.84 8.53
N TYR A 49 5.14 11.04 8.22
CA TYR A 49 6.22 10.09 8.45
C TYR A 49 6.86 10.20 9.84
N SER A 50 6.41 11.14 10.69
CA SER A 50 6.96 11.30 12.05
C SER A 50 6.61 10.12 12.96
N ARG A 51 5.53 9.38 12.63
CA ARG A 51 5.14 8.18 13.35
C ARG A 51 5.46 6.93 12.55
N ASP A 52 6.18 6.02 13.18
CA ASP A 52 6.32 4.66 12.69
C ASP A 52 4.95 3.95 12.76
N ARG A 53 4.41 3.59 11.59
CA ARG A 53 3.12 2.89 11.42
C ARG A 53 3.26 1.38 11.29
N ARG A 54 4.49 0.84 11.39
CA ARG A 54 4.73 -0.60 11.39
C ARG A 54 4.05 -1.23 12.59
N ILE A 55 3.57 -2.45 12.41
CA ILE A 55 2.93 -3.20 13.49
C ILE A 55 4.00 -3.90 14.34
N LEU A 56 3.60 -4.35 15.53
CA LEU A 56 4.42 -5.24 16.33
C LEU A 56 4.45 -6.65 15.72
N ILE A 57 5.56 -7.35 15.92
CA ILE A 57 5.63 -8.79 15.70
C ILE A 57 4.57 -9.49 16.57
N ASP A 58 3.97 -10.56 16.03
CA ASP A 58 2.93 -11.30 16.76
C ASP A 58 3.52 -12.11 17.91
N GLN A 59 4.62 -12.82 17.65
CA GLN A 59 5.30 -13.62 18.65
C GLN A 59 6.82 -13.48 18.54
N VAL A 60 7.48 -13.28 19.68
CA VAL A 60 8.95 -13.43 19.80
C VAL A 60 9.25 -14.89 20.12
N THR A 61 9.89 -15.60 19.19
CA THR A 61 10.18 -17.03 19.31
C THR A 61 11.56 -17.33 19.89
N ALA A 62 12.51 -16.41 19.74
CA ALA A 62 13.81 -16.51 20.37
C ALA A 62 14.35 -15.13 20.74
N LEU A 63 15.06 -15.07 21.86
CA LEU A 63 15.82 -13.89 22.31
C LEU A 63 17.19 -14.35 22.78
N ARG A 64 18.25 -13.76 22.23
CA ARG A 64 19.63 -14.07 22.58
C ARG A 64 20.39 -12.78 22.83
N ILE A 65 21.11 -12.74 23.95
CA ILE A 65 21.89 -11.60 24.39
C ILE A 65 23.35 -12.01 24.37
N GLU A 66 24.14 -11.37 23.51
CA GLU A 66 25.58 -11.61 23.40
C GLU A 66 26.34 -10.42 23.98
N ARG A 67 27.13 -10.67 25.04
CA ARG A 67 27.98 -9.64 25.63
C ARG A 67 29.28 -9.55 24.83
N THR A 68 29.70 -8.34 24.52
CA THR A 68 30.94 -8.03 23.82
C THR A 68 31.81 -7.11 24.68
N THR A 69 33.04 -6.84 24.26
CA THR A 69 33.94 -5.91 24.96
C THR A 69 33.44 -4.46 24.92
N ALA A 70 32.64 -4.09 23.92
CA ALA A 70 32.11 -2.76 23.73
C ALA A 70 30.67 -2.59 24.24
N GLY A 71 29.99 -3.67 24.63
CA GLY A 71 28.59 -3.60 25.05
C GLY A 71 27.86 -4.94 24.91
N VAL A 72 26.65 -4.89 24.37
CA VAL A 72 25.77 -6.05 24.24
C VAL A 72 25.07 -6.01 22.89
N ILE A 73 24.98 -7.16 22.22
CA ILE A 73 24.20 -7.37 21.01
C ILE A 73 22.95 -8.17 21.38
N VAL A 74 21.78 -7.66 21.02
CA VAL A 74 20.50 -8.32 21.24
C VAL A 74 19.98 -8.85 19.91
N HIS A 75 19.74 -10.16 19.85
CA HIS A 75 19.11 -10.83 18.72
C HIS A 75 17.71 -11.26 19.12
N ALA A 76 16.71 -10.87 18.34
CA ALA A 76 15.34 -11.34 18.48
C ALA A 76 14.89 -12.02 17.19
N THR A 77 14.25 -13.18 17.31
CA THR A 77 13.59 -13.86 16.20
C THR A 77 12.09 -13.81 16.45
N GLY A 78 11.36 -13.43 15.40
CA GLY A 78 9.92 -13.22 15.45
C GLY A 78 9.17 -14.14 14.49
N LEU A 79 7.94 -14.52 14.86
CA LEU A 79 6.96 -15.12 13.95
C LEU A 79 5.89 -14.07 13.63
N PRO A 80 5.76 -13.63 12.37
CA PRO A 80 4.72 -12.70 11.97
C PRO A 80 3.35 -13.42 11.84
N PRO A 81 2.23 -12.67 11.84
CA PRO A 81 0.88 -13.26 11.76
C PRO A 81 0.63 -14.08 10.49
N ARG A 82 1.30 -13.74 9.38
CA ARG A 82 1.22 -14.40 8.08
C ARG A 82 2.49 -14.15 7.28
N LEU A 83 2.63 -14.78 6.11
CA LEU A 83 3.72 -14.49 5.17
C LEU A 83 3.57 -13.08 4.55
N GLY A 84 4.71 -12.52 4.14
CA GLY A 84 4.80 -11.25 3.41
C GLY A 84 5.27 -10.04 4.23
N TYR A 85 5.48 -10.18 5.54
CA TYR A 85 6.08 -9.11 6.34
C TYR A 85 7.59 -9.02 6.12
N TRP A 86 8.12 -7.80 6.23
CA TRP A 86 9.51 -7.47 5.97
C TRP A 86 9.98 -6.34 6.91
N ASP A 87 11.24 -5.90 6.77
CA ASP A 87 11.84 -4.81 7.57
C ASP A 87 11.68 -4.98 9.08
N ALA A 88 12.10 -6.14 9.58
CA ALA A 88 12.00 -6.49 10.99
C ALA A 88 13.08 -5.73 11.80
N GLN A 89 12.66 -4.96 12.81
CA GLN A 89 13.57 -4.10 13.58
C GLN A 89 13.20 -4.04 15.06
N LEU A 90 14.21 -4.03 15.93
CA LEU A 90 14.06 -3.63 17.33
C LEU A 90 14.18 -2.10 17.44
N VAL A 91 13.06 -1.42 17.65
CA VAL A 91 12.98 0.04 17.75
C VAL A 91 13.02 0.45 19.23
N PRO A 92 13.94 1.32 19.66
CA PRO A 92 14.00 1.76 21.05
C PRO A 92 12.81 2.65 21.42
N LEU A 93 12.26 2.47 22.63
CA LEU A 93 11.13 3.28 23.11
C LEU A 93 11.54 4.64 23.70
N ASN A 94 12.74 4.74 24.27
CA ASN A 94 13.25 5.94 24.94
C ASN A 94 14.54 6.44 24.27
N ASP A 95 14.59 6.45 22.93
CA ASP A 95 15.78 6.83 22.15
C ASP A 95 17.05 6.03 22.46
N GLY A 96 16.87 4.85 23.09
CA GLY A 96 17.94 3.96 23.52
C GLY A 96 18.38 4.19 24.97
N ASP A 97 17.82 5.17 25.66
CA ASP A 97 18.15 5.44 27.06
C ASP A 97 17.41 4.49 28.02
N PRO A 98 18.07 4.05 29.09
CA PRO A 98 17.45 3.19 30.10
C PRO A 98 16.53 3.99 31.02
N VAL A 99 15.32 3.49 31.24
CA VAL A 99 14.40 4.01 32.26
C VAL A 99 14.44 3.05 33.44
N ASN A 100 14.81 3.54 34.62
CA ASN A 100 15.02 2.71 35.82
C ASN A 100 15.99 1.53 35.58
N GLY A 101 17.02 1.74 34.75
CA GLY A 101 18.02 0.72 34.43
C GLY A 101 17.58 -0.32 33.39
N VAL A 102 16.40 -0.17 32.78
CA VAL A 102 15.88 -1.08 31.75
C VAL A 102 15.84 -0.37 30.39
N MET A 103 16.48 -0.97 29.38
CA MET A 103 16.33 -0.56 27.99
C MET A 103 15.15 -1.30 27.37
N SER A 104 14.21 -0.56 26.79
CA SER A 104 12.98 -1.13 26.21
C SER A 104 12.95 -0.95 24.70
N TYR A 105 12.59 -2.02 24.00
CA TYR A 105 12.51 -2.06 22.55
C TYR A 105 11.19 -2.67 22.11
N GLU A 106 10.63 -2.14 21.02
CA GLU A 106 9.52 -2.72 20.29
C GLU A 106 10.04 -3.50 19.09
N PHE A 107 9.60 -4.74 18.92
CA PHE A 107 9.94 -5.51 17.74
C PHE A 107 8.89 -5.26 16.65
N ARG A 108 9.24 -4.43 15.67
CA ARG A 108 8.34 -3.95 14.62
C ARG A 108 8.61 -4.62 13.28
N ILE A 109 7.54 -4.73 12.46
CA ILE A 109 7.55 -5.31 11.11
C ILE A 109 6.67 -4.50 10.14
N ALA A 110 7.11 -4.39 8.90
CA ALA A 110 6.37 -3.76 7.81
C ALA A 110 5.56 -4.79 7.00
N THR A 111 4.43 -4.35 6.41
CA THR A 111 3.55 -5.14 5.54
C THR A 111 3.80 -4.87 4.07
#